data_AF-A0A4Y9Z381-F1
#
_entry.id   AF-A0A4Y9Z381-F1
#
_cell.length_a   1.000
_cell.length_b   1.000
_cell.length_c   1.000
_cell.angle_alpha   90.00
_cell.angle_beta   90.00
_cell.angle_gamma   90.00
#
_symmetry.space_group_name_H-M   'P 1'
#
loop_
_entity.id
_entity.type
_entity.pdbx_description
1 polymer ?
#
loop_
_entity_poly.entity_id
_entity_poly.type
_entity_poly.pdbx_seq_one_letter_code
_entity_poly.pdbx_strand_id
1 'polypeptide(L)'
;MIPLNSTSSESASFFEVVQRAARETGGQMSYSDLIQLFKETYAFDIPDKDGRCALQSFKMENLGESGRKELTGESIINAKLTKVAGQGNGLLTAAIVALNEHIDGQLSIREYAEHSIGGGSDVKL
;
A
#
# COMPACT_ATOMS: atom_id res chain seq x y z
N MET A 1 -16.83 -7.31 24.48
CA MET A 1 -17.71 -6.98 23.35
C MET A 1 -17.22 -5.64 22.82
N ILE A 2 -16.46 -5.65 21.72
CA ILE A 2 -15.90 -4.43 21.13
C ILE A 2 -16.98 -3.81 20.23
N PRO A 3 -17.36 -2.54 20.40
CA PRO A 3 -18.41 -1.92 19.61
C PRO A 3 -17.99 -1.77 18.14
N LEU A 4 -18.78 -2.33 17.22
CA LEU A 4 -18.67 -2.10 15.78
C LEU A 4 -19.23 -0.72 15.43
N ASN A 5 -18.46 0.35 15.64
CA ASN A 5 -18.86 1.68 15.13
C ASN A 5 -17.75 2.48 14.46
N SER A 6 -16.77 1.78 13.86
CA SER A 6 -15.78 2.36 12.93
C SER A 6 -15.18 1.26 12.06
N THR A 7 -15.97 0.56 11.26
CA THR A 7 -15.39 -0.43 10.33
C THR A 7 -14.79 0.34 9.15
N SER A 8 -13.49 0.59 9.16
CA SER A 8 -12.78 1.04 7.96
C SER A 8 -13.05 0.04 6.83
N SER A 9 -13.14 0.51 5.59
CA SER A 9 -13.32 -0.35 4.39
C SER A 9 -12.27 -1.47 4.34
N GLU A 10 -11.06 -1.18 4.83
CA GLU A 10 -9.95 -2.11 5.03
C GLU A 10 -10.33 -3.28 5.96
N SER A 11 -10.92 -3.01 7.13
CA SER A 11 -11.34 -4.04 8.09
C SER A 11 -12.40 -4.98 7.51
N ALA A 12 -13.30 -4.46 6.68
CA ALA A 12 -14.29 -5.26 5.98
C ALA A 12 -13.66 -6.14 4.88
N SER A 13 -12.71 -5.60 4.11
CA SER A 13 -12.02 -6.35 3.05
C SER A 13 -11.17 -7.50 3.61
N PHE A 14 -10.46 -7.28 4.71
CA PHE A 14 -9.66 -8.32 5.35
C PHE A 14 -10.53 -9.41 5.98
N PHE A 15 -11.71 -9.06 6.51
CA PHE A 15 -12.63 -10.03 7.09
C PHE A 15 -13.10 -11.09 6.07
N GLU A 16 -13.32 -10.71 4.82
CA GLU A 16 -13.63 -11.66 3.74
C GLU A 16 -12.47 -12.62 3.47
N VAL A 17 -11.23 -12.13 3.54
CA VAL A 17 -10.02 -12.97 3.40
C VAL A 17 -9.93 -13.99 4.54
N VAL A 18 -10.17 -13.54 5.79
CA VAL A 18 -10.21 -14.43 6.97
C VAL A 18 -11.30 -15.49 6.85
N GLN A 19 -12.51 -15.11 6.44
CA GLN A 19 -13.61 -16.06 6.26
C GLN A 19 -13.28 -17.13 5.22
N ARG A 20 -12.65 -16.74 4.10
CA ARG A 20 -12.23 -17.68 3.08
C ARG A 20 -11.17 -18.64 3.60
N ALA A 21 -10.13 -18.13 4.26
CA ALA A 21 -9.06 -18.95 4.83
C ALA A 21 -9.60 -19.94 5.88
N ALA A 22 -10.52 -19.50 6.75
CA ALA A 22 -11.14 -20.36 7.76
C ALA A 22 -11.95 -21.52 7.15
N ARG A 23 -12.59 -21.33 5.99
CA ARG A 23 -13.28 -22.43 5.29
C ARG A 23 -12.30 -23.49 4.77
N GLU A 24 -11.12 -23.06 4.34
CA GLU A 24 -10.07 -23.93 3.82
C GLU A 24 -9.35 -24.71 4.94
N THR A 25 -9.27 -24.15 6.15
CA THR A 25 -8.60 -24.78 7.32
C THR A 25 -9.55 -25.53 8.27
N GLY A 26 -10.84 -25.65 7.95
CA GLY A 26 -11.81 -26.33 8.82
C GLY A 26 -12.23 -25.52 10.06
N GLY A 27 -12.11 -24.20 10.01
CA GLY A 27 -12.67 -23.27 10.98
C GLY A 27 -11.77 -22.91 12.17
N GLN A 28 -10.54 -23.44 12.23
CA GLN A 28 -9.58 -23.09 13.27
C GLN A 28 -8.51 -22.15 12.69
N MET A 29 -8.47 -20.92 13.22
CA MET A 29 -7.36 -19.98 13.00
C MET A 29 -6.88 -19.47 14.35
N SER A 30 -5.60 -19.65 14.64
CA SER A 30 -4.95 -19.04 15.79
C SER A 30 -4.70 -17.54 15.53
N TYR A 31 -4.37 -16.79 16.59
CA TYR A 31 -3.98 -15.39 16.46
C TYR A 31 -2.73 -15.21 15.59
N SER A 32 -1.76 -16.14 15.67
CA SER A 32 -0.59 -16.15 14.79
C SER A 32 -0.96 -16.37 13.33
N ASP A 33 -1.95 -17.23 13.04
CA ASP A 33 -2.40 -17.46 11.66
C ASP A 33 -3.06 -16.22 11.08
N LEU A 34 -3.82 -15.47 11.90
CA LEU A 34 -4.42 -14.20 11.47
C LEU A 34 -3.37 -13.14 11.15
N ILE A 35 -2.32 -13.02 11.97
CA ILE A 35 -1.21 -12.09 11.69
C ILE A 35 -0.48 -12.50 10.41
N GLN A 36 -0.19 -13.79 10.25
CA GLN A 36 0.49 -14.29 9.06
C GLN A 36 -0.36 -14.05 7.80
N LEU A 37 -1.66 -14.34 7.87
CA LEU A 37 -2.59 -14.10 6.78
C LEU A 37 -2.65 -12.60 6.41
N PHE A 38 -2.65 -11.71 7.40
CA PHE A 38 -2.59 -10.27 7.16
C PHE A 38 -1.31 -9.87 6.42
N LYS A 39 -0.15 -10.32 6.92
CA LYS A 39 1.16 -10.05 6.28
C LYS A 39 1.17 -10.52 4.84
N GLU A 40 0.66 -11.71 4.55
CA GLU A 40 0.63 -12.29 3.21
C GLU A 40 -0.33 -11.56 2.28
N THR A 41 -1.52 -11.20 2.78
CA THR A 41 -2.55 -10.52 2.00
C THR A 41 -2.10 -9.14 1.54
N TYR A 42 -1.41 -8.40 2.40
CA TYR A 42 -0.99 -7.02 2.16
C TYR A 42 0.51 -6.87 1.88
N ALA A 43 1.24 -7.98 1.71
CA ALA A 43 2.70 -8.01 1.54
C ALA A 43 3.46 -7.21 2.62
N PHE A 44 2.94 -7.16 3.85
CA PHE A 44 3.53 -6.39 4.94
C PHE A 44 4.66 -7.16 5.61
N ASP A 45 5.85 -6.56 5.68
CA ASP A 45 7.03 -7.13 6.36
C ASP A 45 7.42 -8.51 5.79
N ILE A 46 7.12 -8.72 4.50
CA ILE A 46 7.54 -9.89 3.74
C ILE A 46 8.66 -9.43 2.80
N PRO A 47 9.89 -9.96 2.94
CA PRO A 47 10.98 -9.64 2.03
C PRO A 47 10.59 -10.07 0.61
N ASP A 48 10.54 -9.06 -0.26
CA ASP A 48 10.41 -9.09 -1.73
C ASP A 48 9.92 -10.42 -2.32
N LYS A 49 8.67 -10.79 -2.02
CA LYS A 49 7.99 -11.88 -2.73
C LYS A 49 7.57 -11.36 -4.09
N ASP A 50 8.30 -11.70 -5.16
CA ASP A 50 7.91 -11.64 -6.59
C ASP A 50 6.81 -10.61 -6.93
N GLY A 51 6.95 -9.40 -6.40
CA GLY A 51 5.94 -8.38 -6.51
C GLY A 51 5.92 -7.91 -7.96
N ARG A 52 4.73 -7.81 -8.58
CA ARG A 52 4.65 -7.25 -9.93
C ARG A 52 5.12 -5.80 -9.98
N CYS A 53 5.09 -5.11 -8.84
CA CYS A 53 5.60 -3.76 -8.67
C CYS A 53 6.32 -3.65 -7.32
N ALA A 54 7.57 -3.19 -7.31
CA ALA A 54 8.34 -2.90 -6.09
C ALA A 54 9.08 -1.56 -6.26
N LEU A 55 8.87 -0.62 -5.33
CA LEU A 55 9.53 0.67 -5.34
C LEU A 55 10.96 0.53 -4.79
N GLN A 56 11.96 0.84 -5.60
CA GLN A 56 13.37 0.74 -5.19
C GLN A 56 13.91 2.04 -4.63
N SER A 57 13.61 3.16 -5.29
CA SER A 57 14.00 4.48 -4.84
C SER A 57 13.08 5.53 -5.41
N PHE A 58 12.96 6.66 -4.70
CA PHE A 58 12.29 7.84 -5.21
C PHE A 58 12.87 9.11 -4.59
N LYS A 59 12.70 10.22 -5.30
CA LYS A 59 12.87 11.57 -4.78
C LYS A 59 11.64 12.40 -5.13
N MET A 60 11.42 13.45 -4.35
CA MET A 60 10.35 14.40 -4.57
C MET A 60 10.91 15.83 -4.58
N GLU A 61 10.54 16.58 -5.62
CA GLU A 61 10.99 17.96 -5.83
C GLU A 61 9.77 18.89 -5.96
N ASN A 62 9.91 20.13 -5.47
CA ASN A 62 8.86 21.15 -5.64
C ASN A 62 9.09 21.92 -6.93
N LEU A 63 8.09 21.96 -7.80
CA LEU A 63 8.12 22.63 -9.10
C LEU A 63 7.75 24.11 -8.96
N GLY A 64 8.66 24.89 -8.39
CA GLY A 64 8.58 26.36 -8.32
C GLY A 64 7.29 26.90 -7.70
N GLU A 65 6.87 28.09 -8.14
CA GLU A 65 5.70 28.82 -7.61
C GLU A 65 4.35 28.13 -7.86
N SER A 66 4.30 27.12 -8.73
CA SER A 66 3.07 26.39 -9.04
C SER A 66 2.54 25.55 -7.87
N GLY A 67 3.38 25.27 -6.87
CA GLY A 67 3.06 24.38 -5.76
C GLY A 67 2.95 22.90 -6.15
N ARG A 68 3.19 22.54 -7.43
CA ARG A 68 3.21 21.15 -7.88
C ARG A 68 4.46 20.43 -7.37
N LYS A 69 4.35 19.12 -7.25
CA LYS A 69 5.44 18.23 -6.87
C LYS A 69 5.75 17.26 -8.00
N GLU A 70 7.03 17.03 -8.23
CA GLU A 70 7.53 16.00 -9.12
C GLU A 70 8.09 14.84 -8.31
N LEU A 71 7.64 13.64 -8.64
CA LEU A 71 8.25 12.40 -8.18
C LEU A 71 9.09 11.83 -9.33
N THR A 72 10.31 11.42 -9.03
CA THR A 72 11.14 10.60 -9.93
C THR A 72 11.77 9.46 -9.13
N GLY A 73 11.98 8.31 -9.76
CA GLY A 73 12.52 7.16 -9.06
C GLY A 73 12.76 5.95 -9.93
N GLU A 74 13.05 4.83 -9.28
CA GLU A 74 13.20 3.53 -9.90
C GLU A 74 12.27 2.52 -9.21
N SER A 75 11.61 1.71 -10.02
CA SER A 75 10.73 0.63 -9.55
C SER A 75 10.97 -0.62 -10.37
N ILE A 76 10.89 -1.79 -9.75
CA ILE A 76 10.75 -3.04 -10.48
C ILE A 76 9.29 -3.15 -10.90
N ILE A 77 9.02 -3.20 -12.20
CA ILE A 77 7.67 -3.41 -12.75
C ILE A 77 7.75 -4.59 -13.71
N ASN A 78 6.97 -5.64 -13.47
CA ASN A 78 7.03 -6.90 -14.22
C ASN A 78 8.46 -7.43 -14.35
N ALA A 79 9.17 -7.53 -13.22
CA ALA A 79 10.57 -7.97 -13.11
C ALA A 79 11.60 -7.10 -13.87
N LYS A 80 11.24 -5.89 -14.31
CA LYS A 80 12.13 -4.96 -15.00
C LYS A 80 12.35 -3.69 -14.18
N LEU A 81 13.61 -3.33 -13.94
CA LEU A 81 13.98 -2.02 -13.40
C LEU A 81 13.56 -0.91 -14.37
N THR A 82 12.64 -0.07 -13.92
CA THR A 82 11.96 0.94 -14.71
C THR A 82 12.09 2.29 -14.01
N LYS A 83 12.53 3.30 -14.77
CA LYS A 83 12.51 4.68 -14.29
C LYS A 83 11.08 5.20 -14.36
N VAL A 84 10.61 5.77 -13.27
CA VAL A 84 9.26 6.30 -13.13
C VAL A 84 9.32 7.79 -12.85
N ALA A 85 8.38 8.55 -13.41
CA ALA A 85 8.27 9.99 -13.17
C ALA A 85 6.81 10.43 -13.25
N GLY A 86 6.40 11.32 -12.36
CA GLY A 86 5.04 11.84 -12.35
C GLY A 86 4.94 13.16 -11.60
N GLN A 87 4.00 14.00 -12.01
CA GLN A 87 3.78 15.31 -11.40
C GLN A 87 2.36 15.44 -10.85
N GLY A 88 2.22 15.93 -9.63
CA GLY A 88 0.93 16.05 -8.96
C GLY A 88 0.90 17.19 -7.94
N ASN A 89 -0.20 17.29 -7.20
CA ASN A 89 -0.37 18.27 -6.12
C ASN A 89 0.28 17.80 -4.81
N GLY A 90 0.77 16.57 -4.78
CA GLY A 90 1.41 15.92 -3.64
C GLY A 90 2.03 14.58 -4.03
N LEU A 91 2.71 13.94 -3.08
CA LEU A 91 3.44 12.68 -3.29
C LEU A 91 2.54 11.60 -3.90
N LEU A 92 1.38 11.35 -3.28
CA LEU A 92 0.45 10.31 -3.73
C LEU A 92 -0.04 10.56 -5.16
N THR A 93 -0.46 11.78 -5.48
CA THR A 93 -0.91 12.10 -6.85
C THR A 93 0.21 11.99 -7.88
N ALA A 94 1.44 12.38 -7.52
CA ALA A 94 2.59 12.25 -8.40
C ALA A 94 2.95 10.76 -8.62
N ALA A 95 2.88 9.93 -7.58
CA ALA A 95 3.10 8.49 -7.66
C ALA A 95 2.05 7.80 -8.55
N ILE A 96 0.77 8.16 -8.42
CA ILE A 96 -0.30 7.61 -9.28
C ILE A 96 -0.06 7.94 -10.76
N VAL A 97 0.33 9.18 -11.06
CA VAL A 97 0.70 9.57 -12.43
C VAL A 97 1.89 8.74 -12.92
N ALA A 98 2.93 8.61 -12.10
CA ALA A 98 4.13 7.84 -12.45
C ALA A 98 3.84 6.36 -12.72
N LEU A 99 2.96 5.73 -11.93
CA LEU A 99 2.62 4.31 -12.08
C LEU A 99 1.69 4.06 -13.27
N ASN A 100 0.76 4.97 -13.55
CA ASN A 100 -0.20 4.83 -14.67
C ASN A 100 0.48 4.77 -16.04
N GLU A 101 1.69 5.32 -16.19
CA GLU A 101 2.48 5.21 -17.42
C GLU A 101 3.05 3.79 -17.67
N HIS A 102 2.97 2.90 -16.68
CA HIS A 102 3.65 1.60 -16.70
C HIS A 102 2.76 0.39 -16.41
N ILE A 103 1.45 0.60 -16.25
CA ILE A 103 0.48 -0.47 -16.02
C ILE A 103 -0.57 -0.53 -17.12
N ASP A 104 -1.08 -1.72 -17.39
CA ASP A 104 -2.29 -1.89 -18.19
C ASP A 104 -3.51 -1.55 -17.32
N GLY A 105 -4.05 -0.34 -17.47
CA GLY A 105 -5.25 0.12 -16.77
C GLY A 105 -5.12 1.54 -16.21
N GLN A 106 -6.02 1.89 -15.29
CA GLN A 106 -6.00 3.18 -14.60
C GLN A 106 -6.09 2.98 -13.09
N LEU A 107 -5.04 3.40 -12.39
CA LEU A 107 -4.97 3.48 -10.95
C LEU A 107 -5.51 4.84 -10.49
N SER A 108 -6.37 4.80 -9.48
CA SER A 108 -6.93 5.99 -8.82
C SER A 108 -7.03 5.73 -7.32
N ILE A 109 -6.78 6.75 -6.51
CA ILE A 109 -6.98 6.66 -5.05
C ILE A 109 -8.46 6.90 -4.76
N ARG A 110 -9.11 5.91 -4.14
CA ARG A 110 -10.50 6.05 -3.65
C ARG A 110 -10.52 6.62 -2.25
N GLU A 111 -9.70 6.05 -1.38
CA GLU A 111 -9.59 6.40 0.03
C GLU A 111 -8.11 6.34 0.43
N TYR A 112 -7.71 7.21 1.36
CA TYR A 112 -6.39 7.22 1.98
C TYR A 112 -6.58 7.54 3.47
N ALA A 113 -6.04 6.70 4.32
CA ALA A 113 -5.98 6.90 5.76
C ALA A 113 -4.55 6.61 6.23
N GLU A 114 -4.04 7.45 7.11
CA GLU A 114 -2.72 7.28 7.72
C GLU A 114 -2.88 7.53 9.23
N HIS A 115 -2.42 6.59 10.04
CA HIS A 115 -2.49 6.67 11.47
C HIS A 115 -1.15 6.23 12.07
N SER A 116 -0.54 7.14 12.81
CA SER A 116 0.66 6.87 13.61
C SER A 116 0.44 5.72 14.58
N ILE A 117 1.31 4.70 14.54
CA ILE A 117 1.32 3.61 15.51
C ILE A 117 2.43 3.89 16.53
N GLY A 118 2.05 4.38 17.72
CA GLY A 118 2.97 4.73 18.81
C GLY A 118 2.84 6.18 19.27
N GLY A 119 3.66 6.60 20.23
CA GLY A 119 3.71 7.98 20.73
C GLY A 119 5.15 8.50 20.82
N GLY A 120 5.35 9.78 20.50
CA GLY A 120 6.67 10.44 20.52
C GLY A 120 7.26 10.66 19.13
N SER A 121 8.54 11.04 19.07
CA SER A 121 9.26 11.37 17.82
C SER A 121 9.74 10.16 17.02
N ASP A 122 9.49 8.94 17.49
CA ASP A 122 9.97 7.67 16.90
C ASP A 122 8.80 6.79 16.41
N VAL A 123 7.75 7.45 15.95
CA VAL A 123 6.55 6.81 15.42
C VAL A 123 6.86 6.21 14.07
N LYS A 124 6.53 4.93 13.90
CA LYS A 124 6.40 4.31 12.58
C LYS A 124 5.06 4.75 11.99
N LEU A 125 5.14 5.42 10.84
CA LEU A 125 3.99 5.68 9.98
C LEU A 125 3.59 4.39 9.26
#